data_AF-A0A7C3AT55-F1
#
_entry.id   AF-A0A7C3AT55-F1
#
_cell.length_a   1.000
_cell.length_b   1.000
_cell.length_c   1.000
_cell.angle_alpha   90.00
_cell.angle_beta   90.00
_cell.angle_gamma   90.00
#
_symmetry.space_group_name_H-M   'P 1'
#
loop_
_entity.id
_entity.type
_entity.pdbx_description
1 polymer ?
#
loop_
_entity_poly.entity_id
_entity_poly.type
_entity_poly.pdbx_seq_one_letter_code
_entity_poly.pdbx_strand_id
1 'polypeptide(L)'
;MMGGLWMAGMAGAQAMQTTAQVQRDAAARSVAYEARSEANELRHQVERLSLLNQALWELIRERLNVTDTDLEKRAMEIDMRDGIQDNKISARPVRCPTCHRISNSKHFRCLYCGQLFEKPVFG
;
A
#
# COMPACT_ATOMS: atom_id res chain seq x y z
N MET A 1 -60.18 16.37 -25.16
CA MET A 1 -58.89 16.14 -25.85
C MET A 1 -57.78 16.84 -25.07
N MET A 2 -57.20 16.20 -24.04
CA MET A 2 -56.05 16.73 -23.26
C MET A 2 -55.30 15.53 -22.67
N GLY A 3 -54.39 14.93 -23.43
CA GLY A 3 -53.64 13.73 -22.99
C GLY A 3 -52.28 13.52 -23.65
N GLY A 4 -51.78 14.49 -24.44
CA GLY A 4 -50.57 14.31 -25.25
C GLY A 4 -49.27 14.90 -24.68
N LEU A 5 -49.33 15.78 -23.67
CA LEU A 5 -48.15 16.56 -23.27
C LEU A 5 -47.25 15.90 -22.20
N TRP A 6 -47.68 14.84 -21.53
CA TRP A 6 -46.91 14.21 -20.44
C TRP A 6 -45.97 13.07 -20.89
N MET A 7 -46.18 12.48 -22.07
CA MET A 7 -45.39 11.33 -22.55
C MET A 7 -44.04 11.70 -23.18
N ALA A 8 -43.90 12.90 -23.77
CA ALA A 8 -42.66 13.32 -24.42
C ALA A 8 -41.51 13.63 -23.43
N GLY A 9 -41.84 14.15 -22.23
CA GLY A 9 -40.84 14.43 -21.20
C GLY A 9 -40.25 13.18 -20.55
N MET A 10 -41.03 12.09 -20.47
CA MET A 10 -40.58 10.80 -19.91
C MET A 10 -39.56 10.10 -20.82
N ALA A 11 -39.74 10.16 -22.15
CA ALA A 11 -38.82 9.54 -23.11
C ALA A 11 -37.44 10.21 -23.12
N GLY A 12 -37.38 11.54 -23.01
CA GLY A 12 -36.12 12.29 -22.89
C GLY A 12 -35.38 11.99 -21.57
N ALA A 13 -36.12 11.89 -20.46
CA ALA A 13 -35.55 11.53 -19.16
C ALA A 13 -35.00 10.09 -19.14
N GLN A 14 -35.68 9.14 -19.78
CA GLN A 14 -35.22 7.75 -19.90
C GLN A 14 -33.96 7.60 -20.78
N ALA A 15 -33.87 8.34 -21.89
CA ALA A 15 -32.67 8.35 -22.75
C ALA A 15 -31.46 9.01 -22.05
N MET A 16 -31.69 10.05 -21.25
CA MET A 16 -30.65 10.71 -20.46
C MET A 16 -30.19 9.86 -19.26
N GLN A 17 -31.09 9.09 -18.64
CA GLN A 17 -30.74 8.13 -17.59
C GLN A 17 -29.92 6.94 -18.12
N THR A 18 -30.27 6.39 -19.28
CA THR A 18 -29.54 5.25 -19.88
C THR A 18 -28.13 5.63 -20.32
N THR A 19 -27.93 6.81 -20.91
CA THR A 19 -26.58 7.29 -21.27
C THR A 19 -25.71 7.56 -20.04
N ALA A 20 -26.26 8.17 -19.00
CA ALA A 20 -25.56 8.37 -17.73
C ALA A 20 -25.20 7.03 -17.04
N GLN A 21 -26.06 6.02 -17.14
CA GLN A 21 -25.79 4.70 -16.57
C GLN A 21 -24.70 3.95 -17.35
N VAL A 22 -24.71 4.00 -18.68
CA VAL A 22 -23.64 3.43 -19.52
C VAL A 22 -22.28 4.10 -19.25
N GLN A 23 -22.27 5.42 -19.07
CA GLN A 23 -21.04 6.16 -18.71
C GLN A 23 -20.51 5.75 -17.33
N ARG A 24 -21.39 5.56 -16.33
CA ARG A 24 -21.00 5.07 -15.01
C ARG A 24 -20.45 3.64 -15.06
N ASP A 25 -21.09 2.75 -15.83
CA ASP A 25 -20.64 1.37 -15.99
C ASP A 25 -19.28 1.29 -16.70
N ALA A 26 -19.05 2.14 -17.71
CA ALA A 26 -17.76 2.25 -18.39
C ALA A 26 -16.67 2.75 -17.44
N ALA A 27 -16.93 3.77 -16.63
CA ALA A 27 -16.01 4.28 -15.63
C ALA A 27 -15.71 3.25 -14.52
N ALA A 28 -16.73 2.52 -14.06
CA ALA A 28 -16.53 1.45 -13.09
C ALA A 28 -15.64 0.32 -13.64
N ARG A 29 -15.80 -0.02 -14.92
CA ARG A 29 -14.95 -1.01 -15.61
C ARG A 29 -13.51 -0.52 -15.79
N SER A 30 -13.30 0.76 -16.11
CA SER A 30 -11.95 1.30 -16.25
C SER A 30 -11.20 1.28 -14.92
N VAL A 31 -11.84 1.72 -13.84
CA VAL A 31 -11.27 1.67 -12.48
C VAL A 31 -10.95 0.24 -12.06
N ALA A 32 -11.85 -0.72 -12.33
CA ALA A 32 -11.60 -2.13 -12.02
C ALA A 32 -10.43 -2.71 -12.82
N TYR A 33 -10.27 -2.30 -14.08
CA TYR A 33 -9.15 -2.72 -14.93
C TYR A 33 -7.82 -2.14 -14.43
N GLU A 34 -7.79 -0.85 -14.09
CA GLU A 34 -6.61 -0.17 -13.54
C GLU A 34 -6.16 -0.83 -12.23
N ALA A 35 -7.09 -1.02 -11.28
CA ALA A 35 -6.80 -1.69 -10.01
C ALA A 35 -6.27 -3.11 -10.20
N ARG A 36 -6.81 -3.86 -11.19
CA ARG A 36 -6.31 -5.20 -11.52
C ARG A 36 -4.91 -5.14 -12.14
N SER A 37 -4.64 -4.15 -12.98
CA SER A 37 -3.32 -3.94 -13.59
C SER A 37 -2.28 -3.63 -12.52
N GLU A 38 -2.58 -2.71 -11.61
CA GLU A 38 -1.73 -2.38 -10.46
C GLU A 38 -1.48 -3.59 -9.56
N ALA A 39 -2.51 -4.38 -9.27
CA ALA A 39 -2.37 -5.60 -8.47
C ALA A 39 -1.48 -6.65 -9.15
N ASN A 40 -1.54 -6.77 -10.49
CA ASN A 40 -0.66 -7.67 -11.24
C ASN A 40 0.79 -7.20 -11.20
N GLU A 41 1.03 -5.90 -11.38
CA GLU A 41 2.36 -5.30 -11.30
C GLU A 41 2.98 -5.48 -9.90
N LEU A 42 2.21 -5.21 -8.85
CA LEU A 42 2.65 -5.46 -7.47
C LEU A 42 2.98 -6.94 -7.23
N ARG A 43 2.18 -7.86 -7.77
CA ARG A 43 2.46 -9.29 -7.67
C ARG A 43 3.79 -9.65 -8.35
N HIS A 44 4.05 -9.14 -9.54
CA HIS A 44 5.33 -9.37 -10.24
C HIS A 44 6.52 -8.81 -9.47
N GLN A 45 6.37 -7.63 -8.86
CA GLN A 45 7.41 -7.05 -8.01
C GLN A 45 7.69 -7.91 -6.77
N VAL A 46 6.63 -8.43 -6.12
CA VAL A 46 6.76 -9.35 -4.97
C VAL A 46 7.42 -10.67 -5.37
N GLU A 47 7.04 -11.26 -6.50
CA GLU A 47 7.67 -12.48 -7.03
C GLU A 47 9.17 -12.26 -7.28
N ARG A 48 9.53 -11.15 -7.93
CA ARG A 48 10.93 -10.78 -8.20
C ARG A 48 11.71 -10.53 -6.90
N LEU A 49 11.11 -9.84 -5.93
CA LEU A 49 11.74 -9.59 -4.64
C LEU A 49 11.95 -10.90 -3.88
N SER A 50 10.99 -11.81 -3.92
CA SER A 50 11.08 -13.13 -3.28
C SER A 50 12.22 -13.96 -3.86
N LEU A 51 12.36 -13.97 -5.19
CA LEU A 51 13.47 -14.63 -5.87
C LEU A 51 14.83 -14.05 -5.45
N LEU A 52 14.96 -12.73 -5.43
CA LEU A 52 16.22 -12.07 -5.03
C LEU A 52 16.55 -12.31 -3.55
N ASN A 53 15.57 -12.29 -2.66
CA ASN A 53 15.76 -12.60 -1.25
C ASN A 53 16.18 -14.06 -1.03
N GLN A 54 15.61 -15.00 -1.79
CA GLN A 54 16.03 -16.40 -1.77
C GLN A 54 17.49 -16.54 -2.21
N ALA A 55 17.88 -15.93 -3.33
CA ALA A 55 19.25 -15.95 -3.81
C ALA A 55 20.22 -15.32 -2.80
N LEU A 56 19.84 -14.20 -2.17
CA LEU A 56 20.62 -13.57 -1.11
C LEU A 56 20.79 -14.50 0.10
N TRP A 57 19.72 -15.20 0.51
CA TRP A 57 19.79 -16.14 1.61
C TRP A 57 20.72 -17.31 1.31
N GLU A 58 20.63 -17.90 0.12
CA GLU A 58 21.52 -19.00 -0.29
C GLU A 58 22.99 -18.57 -0.26
N LEU A 59 23.31 -17.39 -0.79
CA LEU A 59 24.67 -16.83 -0.74
C LEU A 59 25.16 -16.63 0.70
N ILE A 60 24.32 -16.14 1.60
CA ILE A 60 24.68 -15.93 3.01
C ILE A 60 24.89 -17.26 3.71
N ARG A 61 23.97 -18.21 3.51
CA ARG A 61 24.00 -19.55 4.11
C ARG A 61 25.28 -20.29 3.74
N GLU A 62 25.64 -20.29 2.46
CA GLU A 62 26.85 -20.93 1.95
C GLU A 62 28.14 -20.32 2.52
N ARG A 63 28.16 -19.01 2.75
CA ARG A 63 29.36 -18.28 3.18
C ARG A 63 29.55 -18.23 4.69
N LEU A 64 28.46 -18.20 5.45
CA LEU A 64 28.47 -17.97 6.90
C LEU A 64 28.08 -19.19 7.72
N ASN A 65 27.71 -20.32 7.07
CA ASN A 65 27.31 -21.56 7.73
C ASN A 65 26.20 -21.35 8.78
N VAL A 66 25.27 -20.45 8.47
CA VAL A 66 24.07 -20.18 9.27
C VAL A 66 22.93 -21.11 8.85
N THR A 67 21.98 -21.35 9.73
CA THR A 67 20.83 -22.24 9.47
C THR A 67 19.55 -21.47 9.19
N ASP A 68 18.55 -22.12 8.60
CA ASP A 68 17.22 -21.51 8.40
C ASP A 68 16.59 -21.09 9.74
N THR A 69 16.85 -21.84 10.82
CA THR A 69 16.43 -21.50 12.19
C THR A 69 17.06 -20.20 12.70
N ASP A 70 18.30 -19.88 12.29
CA ASP A 70 18.95 -18.62 12.67
C ASP A 70 18.31 -17.44 11.94
N LEU A 71 17.93 -17.64 10.68
CA LEU A 71 17.18 -16.63 9.91
C LEU A 71 15.81 -16.37 10.53
N GLU A 72 15.07 -17.42 10.89
CA GLU A 72 13.76 -17.32 11.54
C GLU A 72 13.86 -16.56 12.87
N LYS A 73 14.82 -16.92 13.73
CA LYS A 73 15.07 -16.20 14.99
C LYS A 73 15.38 -14.73 14.74
N ARG A 74 16.25 -14.44 13.76
CA ARG A 74 16.61 -13.07 13.42
C ARG A 74 15.42 -12.27 12.87
N ALA A 75 14.55 -12.90 12.08
CA ALA A 75 13.33 -12.28 11.59
C ALA A 75 12.38 -11.94 12.76
N MET A 76 12.17 -12.87 13.70
CA MET A 76 11.38 -12.62 14.91
C MET A 76 11.98 -11.51 15.77
N GLU A 77 13.31 -11.48 15.94
CA GLU A 77 13.99 -10.42 16.66
C GLU A 77 13.75 -9.05 16.01
N ILE A 78 13.77 -8.98 14.67
CA ILE A 78 13.56 -7.75 13.89
C ILE A 78 12.12 -7.27 14.01
N ASP A 79 11.15 -8.18 13.86
CA ASP A 79 9.71 -7.92 14.04
C ASP A 79 9.46 -7.33 15.43
N MET A 80 9.94 -8.01 16.47
CA MET A 80 9.80 -7.55 17.85
C MET A 80 10.48 -6.22 18.17
N ARG A 81 11.37 -5.69 17.32
CA ARG A 81 12.03 -4.43 17.65
C ARG A 81 11.03 -3.29 17.73
N ASP A 82 9.94 -3.31 16.96
CA ASP A 82 8.90 -2.29 17.01
C ASP A 82 7.86 -2.45 18.12
N GLY A 83 7.97 -3.54 18.89
CA GLY A 83 7.12 -3.86 20.03
C GLY A 83 5.81 -4.54 19.64
N ILE A 84 5.58 -4.87 18.37
CA ILE A 84 4.38 -5.57 17.90
C ILE A 84 4.81 -6.73 17.01
N GLN A 85 4.44 -7.95 17.40
CA GLN A 85 4.67 -9.12 16.56
C GLN A 85 3.57 -9.19 15.48
N ASP A 86 3.74 -8.47 14.36
CA ASP A 86 2.78 -8.45 13.24
C ASP A 86 3.36 -8.94 11.90
N ASN A 87 4.58 -9.48 11.91
CA ASN A 87 5.36 -9.86 10.73
C ASN A 87 5.61 -8.70 9.76
N LYS A 88 5.70 -7.47 10.27
CA LYS A 88 5.96 -6.27 9.47
C LYS A 88 6.96 -5.40 10.20
N ILE A 89 7.75 -4.66 9.42
CA ILE A 89 8.53 -3.57 9.97
C ILE A 89 7.58 -2.38 10.11
N SER A 90 6.99 -2.20 11.30
CA SER A 90 6.09 -1.08 11.56
C SER A 90 6.86 0.18 11.98
N ALA A 91 6.19 1.32 11.83
CA ALA A 91 6.79 2.61 12.12
C ALA A 91 6.58 2.95 13.59
N ARG A 92 7.67 3.30 14.28
CA ARG A 92 7.65 3.57 15.71
C ARG A 92 7.27 5.01 16.01
N PRO A 93 6.61 5.24 17.17
CA PRO A 93 6.54 6.57 17.74
C PRO A 93 7.94 7.01 18.18
N VAL A 94 8.47 8.06 17.54
CA VAL A 94 9.76 8.67 17.88
C VAL A 94 9.52 10.01 18.58
N ARG A 95 10.23 10.26 19.68
CA ARG A 95 10.19 11.56 20.34
C ARG A 95 11.13 12.51 19.60
N CYS A 96 10.60 13.62 19.10
CA CYS A 96 11.41 14.63 18.41
C CYS A 96 12.45 15.24 19.38
N PRO A 97 13.74 15.35 19.00
CA PRO A 97 14.76 15.94 19.87
C PRO A 97 14.56 17.45 20.05
N THR A 98 13.89 18.13 19.11
CA THR A 98 13.70 19.58 19.11
C THR A 98 12.42 20.02 19.83
N CYS A 99 11.28 19.41 19.52
CA CYS A 99 9.99 19.82 20.08
C CYS A 99 9.42 18.83 21.11
N HIS A 100 10.10 17.71 21.34
CA HIS A 100 9.75 16.66 22.29
C HIS A 100 8.36 16.02 22.11
N ARG A 101 7.64 16.35 21.04
CA ARG A 101 6.38 15.68 20.67
C ARG A 101 6.66 14.32 20.04
N ILE A 102 5.72 13.40 20.22
CA ILE A 102 5.77 12.07 19.60
C ILE A 102 5.35 12.20 18.14
N SER A 103 6.26 11.83 17.23
CA SER A 103 6.05 11.80 15.78
C SER A 103 6.13 10.37 15.28
N ASN A 104 5.60 10.09 14.09
CA ASN A 104 5.73 8.78 13.46
C ASN A 104 7.08 8.67 12.72
N SER A 105 7.83 7.58 12.91
CA SER A 105 9.14 7.35 12.28
C SER A 105 9.09 7.16 10.76
N LYS A 106 7.89 6.95 10.17
CA LYS A 106 7.71 6.92 8.71
C LYS A 106 8.04 8.27 8.05
N HIS A 107 7.81 9.38 8.75
CA HIS A 107 8.06 10.69 8.19
C HIS A 107 9.52 11.10 8.40
N PHE A 108 10.18 11.54 7.32
CA PHE A 108 11.54 12.09 7.36
C PHE A 108 11.63 13.42 8.12
N ARG A 109 10.48 13.97 8.52
CA ARG A 109 10.31 15.27 9.15
C ARG A 109 9.32 15.14 10.31
N CYS A 110 9.61 15.81 11.43
CA CYS A 110 8.64 15.99 12.50
C CYS A 110 7.43 16.78 12.00
N LEU A 111 6.24 16.19 12.11
CA LEU A 111 4.97 16.81 11.70
C LEU A 111 4.63 18.11 12.44
N TYR A 112 5.29 18.37 13.58
CA TYR A 112 4.99 19.53 14.42
C TYR A 112 5.98 20.69 14.25
N CYS A 113 7.28 20.41 14.29
CA CYS A 113 8.31 21.47 14.27
C CYS A 113 9.13 21.50 12.97
N GLY A 114 8.94 20.53 12.08
CA GLY A 114 9.67 20.49 10.81
C GLY A 114 11.10 19.99 10.89
N GLN A 115 11.60 19.59 12.07
CA GLN A 115 12.92 18.98 12.21
C GLN A 115 13.05 17.73 11.34
N LEU A 116 14.12 17.62 10.57
CA LEU A 116 14.44 16.42 9.81
C LEU A 116 15.00 15.34 10.76
N PHE A 117 14.48 14.12 10.65
CA PHE A 117 15.04 12.97 11.35
C PHE A 117 16.11 12.33 10.48
N GLU A 118 17.31 12.10 11.03
CA GLU A 118 18.30 11.25 10.37
C GLU A 118 17.73 9.83 10.30
N LYS A 119 17.44 9.36 9.09
CA LYS A 119 17.10 7.96 8.88
C LYS A 119 18.38 7.13 9.04
N PRO A 120 18.38 6.06 9.84
CA PRO A 120 19.40 5.04 9.67
C PRO A 120 19.33 4.56 8.23
N VAL A 121 20.49 4.47 7.57
CA VAL A 121 20.62 4.07 6.15
C VAL A 121 19.96 2.71 5.87
N PHE A 122 19.79 1.91 6.92
CA PHE A 122 19.01 0.69 6.94
C PHE A 122 17.88 0.83 7.96
N GLY A 123 16.75 1.39 7.52
CA GLY A 123 15.53 1.65 8.30
C GLY A 123 14.45 2.35 7.49
#